data_AF-A0A2Z3UXJ3-F1
#
_entry.id   AF-A0A2Z3UXJ3-F1
#
_cell.length_a   1.000
_cell.length_b   1.000
_cell.length_c   1.000
_cell.angle_alpha   90.00
_cell.angle_beta   90.00
_cell.angle_gamma   90.00
#
_symmetry.space_group_name_H-M   'P 1'
#
loop_
_entity.id
_entity.type
_entity.pdbx_description
1 polymer ?
#
loop_
_entity_poly.entity_id
_entity_poly.type
_entity_poly.pdbx_seq_one_letter_code
_entity_poly.pdbx_strand_id
1 'polypeptide(L)'
;MGADGQPVMLTLSIDIDGFASAMWKKVLRDKNKPGMLVRRHLEMCVFSYLAAELRSGDIAVARSESYANLHEQPMSWQECESFAAALA
;
A
#
# COMPACT_ATOMS: atom_id res chain seq x y z
N MET A 1 -13.15 12.69 10.47
CA MET A 1 -13.16 12.67 11.95
C MET A 1 -14.61 12.67 12.39
N GLY A 2 -15.06 11.62 13.07
CA GLY A 2 -16.33 11.65 13.81
C GLY A 2 -16.13 12.44 15.10
N ALA A 3 -17.20 13.06 15.60
CA ALA A 3 -17.17 14.06 16.66
C ALA A 3 -16.62 13.59 18.02
N ASP A 4 -16.45 12.28 18.23
CA ASP A 4 -16.24 11.71 19.58
C ASP A 4 -14.91 10.96 19.78
N GLY A 5 -13.96 11.05 18.83
CA GLY A 5 -12.60 10.51 19.00
C GLY A 5 -12.50 8.98 19.13
N GLN A 6 -13.60 8.23 19.03
CA GLN A 6 -13.57 6.77 19.02
C GLN A 6 -13.19 6.22 17.63
N PRO A 7 -12.36 5.16 17.57
CA PRO A 7 -12.00 4.52 16.31
C PRO A 7 -13.25 3.92 15.67
N VAL A 8 -13.66 4.47 14.52
CA VAL A 8 -14.74 3.91 13.72
C VAL A 8 -14.21 2.63 13.08
N MET A 9 -14.66 1.49 13.58
CA MET A 9 -14.40 0.20 12.94
C MET A 9 -15.24 0.10 11.67
N LEU A 10 -14.59 0.19 10.52
CA LEU A 10 -15.21 -0.01 9.22
C LEU A 10 -14.98 -1.45 8.78
N THR A 11 -16.07 -2.20 8.59
CA THR A 11 -16.03 -3.48 7.87
C THR A 11 -16.34 -3.20 6.41
N LEU A 12 -15.34 -3.38 5.55
CA LEU A 12 -15.47 -3.22 4.11
C LEU A 12 -15.51 -4.59 3.44
N SER A 13 -16.40 -4.75 2.46
CA SER A 13 -16.45 -5.90 1.56
C SER A 13 -16.06 -5.43 0.16
N ILE A 14 -15.20 -6.19 -0.51
CA ILE A 14 -14.67 -5.85 -1.83
C ILE A 14 -14.93 -7.01 -2.77
N ASP A 15 -15.53 -6.73 -3.93
CA ASP A 15 -15.66 -7.70 -5.01
C ASP A 15 -14.33 -7.81 -5.77
N ILE A 16 -13.62 -8.91 -5.51
CA ILE A 16 -12.34 -9.22 -6.13
C ILE A 16 -12.51 -9.62 -7.60
N ASP A 17 -13.64 -10.23 -7.97
CA ASP A 17 -13.86 -10.68 -9.34
C ASP A 17 -14.20 -9.49 -10.27
N GLY A 18 -14.80 -8.42 -9.73
CA GLY A 18 -14.97 -7.14 -10.42
C GLY A 18 -13.71 -6.26 -10.42
N PHE A 19 -12.90 -6.30 -9.37
CA PHE A 19 -11.68 -5.49 -9.24
C PHE A 19 -10.49 -6.03 -10.05
N ALA A 20 -10.21 -7.32 -9.96
CA ALA A 20 -8.99 -7.90 -10.51
C ALA A 20 -9.14 -8.34 -11.97
N SER A 21 -8.10 -8.11 -12.79
CA SER A 21 -8.06 -8.68 -14.15
C SER A 21 -8.01 -10.21 -14.16
N ALA A 22 -8.33 -10.83 -15.29
CA ALA A 22 -8.29 -12.28 -15.46
C ALA A 22 -6.90 -12.90 -15.15
N MET A 23 -5.81 -12.17 -15.40
CA MET A 23 -4.45 -12.59 -15.03
C MET A 23 -4.27 -12.62 -13.51
N TRP A 24 -4.65 -11.55 -12.83
CA TRP A 24 -4.54 -11.47 -11.37
C TRP A 24 -5.39 -12.52 -10.66
N LYS A 25 -6.63 -12.77 -11.11
CA LYS A 25 -7.52 -13.79 -10.52
C LYS A 25 -6.86 -15.18 -10.42
N LYS A 26 -6.01 -15.55 -11.40
CA LYS A 26 -5.29 -16.85 -11.40
C LYS A 26 -4.22 -16.94 -10.33
N VAL A 27 -3.63 -15.81 -9.94
CA VAL A 27 -2.49 -15.74 -9.01
C VAL A 27 -2.96 -15.39 -7.59
N LEU A 28 -4.06 -14.67 -7.46
CA LEU A 28 -4.61 -14.23 -6.18
C LEU A 28 -5.17 -15.36 -5.33
N ARG A 29 -5.77 -16.40 -5.93
CA ARG A 29 -6.43 -17.48 -5.19
C ARG A 29 -5.41 -18.49 -4.65
N ASP A 30 -5.52 -18.82 -3.37
CA ASP A 30 -4.68 -19.85 -2.76
C ASP A 30 -5.15 -21.24 -3.19
N LYS A 31 -4.26 -22.01 -3.83
CA LYS A 31 -4.54 -23.37 -4.29
C LYS A 31 -4.69 -24.37 -3.13
N ASN A 32 -4.03 -24.10 -2.01
CA ASN A 32 -4.03 -24.96 -0.83
C ASN A 32 -5.17 -24.63 0.14
N LYS A 33 -5.79 -23.46 -0.01
CA LYS A 33 -6.87 -22.96 0.85
C LYS A 33 -8.02 -22.40 0.00
N PRO A 34 -8.96 -23.26 -0.45
CA PRO A 34 -10.09 -22.84 -1.25
C PRO A 34 -10.87 -21.71 -0.57
N GLY A 35 -11.15 -20.63 -1.30
CA GLY A 35 -11.86 -19.46 -0.78
C GLY A 35 -10.96 -18.39 -0.14
N MET A 36 -9.66 -18.66 0.04
CA MET A 36 -8.70 -17.69 0.56
C MET A 36 -7.87 -17.04 -0.55
N LEU A 37 -7.41 -15.81 -0.28
CA LEU A 37 -6.47 -15.10 -1.15
C LEU A 37 -5.05 -15.15 -0.57
N VAL A 38 -4.08 -15.23 -1.45
CA VAL A 38 -2.67 -15.05 -1.09
C VAL A 38 -2.43 -13.56 -0.86
N ARG A 39 -2.34 -13.16 0.42
CA ARG A 39 -2.18 -11.76 0.85
C ARG A 39 -1.13 -10.99 0.04
N ARG A 40 0.08 -11.54 -0.11
CA ARG A 40 1.18 -10.88 -0.84
C ARG A 40 0.84 -10.62 -2.31
N HIS A 41 0.12 -11.53 -2.96
CA HIS A 41 -0.30 -11.33 -4.36
C HIS A 41 -1.40 -10.26 -4.46
N LEU A 42 -2.31 -10.21 -3.47
CA LEU A 42 -3.32 -9.16 -3.41
C LEU A 42 -2.69 -7.78 -3.22
N GLU A 43 -1.74 -7.65 -2.31
CA GLU A 43 -0.99 -6.40 -2.10
C GLU A 43 -0.30 -5.95 -3.40
N MET A 44 0.40 -6.85 -4.09
CA MET A 44 1.01 -6.55 -5.39
C MET A 44 -0.01 -6.14 -6.47
N CYS A 45 -1.16 -6.80 -6.54
CA CYS A 45 -2.24 -6.44 -7.46
C CYS A 45 -2.73 -5.01 -7.20
N VAL A 46 -3.03 -4.69 -5.93
CA VAL A 46 -3.50 -3.37 -5.52
C VAL A 46 -2.45 -2.30 -5.81
N PHE A 47 -1.19 -2.53 -5.44
CA PHE A 47 -0.11 -1.56 -5.69
C PHE A 47 0.18 -1.36 -7.17
N SER A 48 0.03 -2.40 -8.01
CA SER A 48 0.23 -2.27 -9.44
C SER A 48 -0.80 -1.33 -10.08
N TYR A 49 -2.07 -1.45 -9.69
CA TYR A 49 -3.11 -0.54 -10.15
C TYR A 49 -2.95 0.86 -9.57
N LEU A 50 -2.72 0.97 -8.26
CA LEU A 50 -2.47 2.28 -7.63
C LEU A 50 -1.30 3.02 -8.31
N ALA A 51 -0.20 2.32 -8.61
CA ALA A 51 0.92 2.91 -9.32
C ALA A 51 0.59 3.32 -10.76
N ALA A 52 -0.34 2.62 -11.43
CA ALA A 52 -0.81 3.03 -12.75
C ALA A 52 -1.61 4.33 -12.68
N GLU A 53 -2.57 4.42 -11.77
CA GLU A 53 -3.40 5.61 -11.55
C GLU A 53 -2.58 6.83 -11.09
N LEU A 54 -1.56 6.61 -10.24
CA LEU A 54 -0.62 7.66 -9.85
C LEU A 54 0.20 8.17 -11.05
N ARG A 55 0.58 7.29 -11.98
CA ARG A 55 1.35 7.66 -13.18
C ARG A 55 0.51 8.36 -14.24
N SER A 56 -0.76 7.98 -14.40
CA SER A 56 -1.69 8.67 -15.30
C SER A 56 -2.16 10.02 -14.72
N GLY A 57 -2.07 10.19 -13.40
CA GLY A 57 -2.52 11.39 -12.70
C GLY A 57 -3.99 11.34 -12.28
N ASP A 58 -4.65 10.19 -12.42
CA ASP A 58 -6.03 9.98 -11.99
C ASP A 58 -6.16 9.95 -10.46
N ILE A 59 -5.08 9.55 -9.76
CA ILE A 59 -4.96 9.61 -8.31
C ILE A 59 -3.77 10.48 -7.93
N ALA A 60 -3.92 11.27 -6.87
CA ALA A 60 -2.85 12.01 -6.22
C ALA A 60 -2.92 11.81 -4.69
N VAL A 61 -1.76 11.80 -4.04
CA VAL A 61 -1.67 11.74 -2.58
C VAL A 61 -1.69 13.16 -2.04
N ALA A 62 -2.68 13.48 -1.20
CA ALA A 62 -2.74 14.78 -0.55
C ALA A 62 -1.47 15.02 0.27
N ARG A 63 -0.92 16.23 0.19
CA ARG A 63 0.35 16.64 0.82
C ARG A 63 1.60 15.97 0.26
N SER A 64 1.55 15.36 -0.93
CA SER A 64 2.75 14.77 -1.55
C SER A 64 3.84 15.80 -1.85
N GLU A 65 3.52 17.10 -1.86
CA GLU A 65 4.50 18.18 -2.01
C GLU A 65 5.60 18.16 -0.94
N SER A 66 5.35 17.61 0.25
CA SER A 66 6.41 17.44 1.27
C SER A 66 7.51 16.46 0.84
N TYR A 67 7.28 15.68 -0.21
CA TYR A 67 8.22 14.74 -0.79
C TYR A 67 8.75 15.20 -2.17
N ALA A 68 8.45 16.43 -2.59
CA ALA A 68 8.88 16.95 -3.90
C ALA A 68 10.39 17.20 -3.97
N ASN A 69 11.04 17.51 -2.84
CA ASN A 69 12.49 17.69 -2.79
C ASN A 69 13.18 16.43 -2.24
N LEU A 70 13.90 15.71 -3.10
CA LEU A 70 14.64 14.51 -2.68
C LEU A 70 15.84 14.86 -1.79
N HIS A 71 16.41 16.07 -1.90
CA HIS A 71 17.56 16.48 -1.11
C HIS A 71 17.23 16.74 0.37
N GLU A 72 15.95 16.89 0.71
CA GLU A 72 15.47 17.10 2.08
C GLU A 72 15.10 15.79 2.79
N GLN A 73 15.04 14.68 2.06
CA GLN A 73 14.66 13.35 2.56
C GLN A 73 15.78 12.53 3.21
N PRO A 74 17.10 12.77 2.98
CA PRO A 74 18.13 12.01 3.65
C PRO A 74 18.11 12.29 5.15
N MET A 75 18.25 11.22 5.93
CA MET A 75 18.55 11.35 7.35
C MET A 75 19.96 11.92 7.55
N SER A 76 20.15 12.60 8.69
CA SER A 76 21.47 13.06 9.09
C SER A 76 22.43 11.89 9.30
N TRP A 77 23.72 12.16 9.22
CA TRP A 77 24.75 11.15 9.47
C TRP A 77 24.62 10.51 10.88
N GLN A 78 24.25 11.32 11.88
CA GLN A 78 24.05 10.86 13.26
C GLN A 78 22.87 9.89 13.38
N GLU A 79 21.77 10.16 12.68
CA GLU A 79 20.62 9.24 12.62
C GLU A 79 21.01 7.93 11.92
N CYS A 80 21.71 8.00 10.78
CA CYS A 80 22.24 6.82 10.09
C CYS A 80 23.08 5.92 11.00
N GLU A 81 24.02 6.51 11.74
CA GLU A 81 24.93 5.77 12.63
C GLU A 81 24.17 5.06 13.76
N SER A 82 23.18 5.73 14.35
CA SER A 82 22.33 5.14 15.39
C SER A 82 21.53 3.92 14.88
N PHE A 83 21.01 3.97 13.66
CA PHE A 83 20.29 2.86 13.05
C PHE A 83 21.23 1.69 12.71
N ALA A 84 22.42 1.97 12.18
CA ALA A 84 23.40 0.95 11.86
C ALA A 84 23.88 0.20 13.11
N ALA A 85 24.12 0.93 14.22
CA ALA A 85 24.52 0.34 15.49
C ALA A 85 23.40 -0.52 16.13
N ALA A 86 22.12 -0.15 15.96
CA ALA A 86 20.98 -0.92 16.48
C ALA A 86 20.72 -2.24 15.72
N LEU A 87 21.28 -2.38 14.52
CA LEU A 87 21.22 -3.60 13.70
C LEU A 87 22.38 -4.57 13.96
N ALA A 88 23.38 -4.18 14.78
CA ALA A 88 24.54 -4.99 15.17
C ALA A 88 24.32 -5.68 16.53
#